data_AF-A0A139HPZ7-F1
#
_entry.id   AF-A0A139HPZ7-F1
#
_cell.length_a   1.000
_cell.length_b   1.000
_cell.length_c   1.000
_cell.angle_alpha   90.00
_cell.angle_beta   90.00
_cell.angle_gamma   90.00
#
_symmetry.space_group_name_H-M   'P 1'
#
loop_
_entity.id
_entity.type
_entity.pdbx_description
1 polymer ?
#
loop_
_entity_poly.entity_id
_entity_poly.type
_entity_poly.pdbx_seq_one_letter_code
_entity_poly.pdbx_strand_id
1 'polypeptide(L)'
;MEHLISRISVALAKNLRGIHHLDLTPPATPPPPAQTVTMRPTQILRGGGGKIPYPKHVWSPAGGWYSQPANWKQNTAIMFGVIIGIAAMVGNLSAEKEHRWTMPRPDRFFPSRYVSTQIREYEKEQREKGTPGY
;
A
#
# COMPACT_ATOMS: atom_id res chain seq x y z
N MET A 1 12.51 32.31 2.11
CA MET A 1 11.38 31.49 1.62
C MET A 1 10.69 32.06 0.38
N GLU A 2 10.77 33.37 0.11
CA GLU A 2 10.03 34.00 -1.00
C GLU A 2 10.54 33.65 -2.42
N HIS A 3 11.83 33.36 -2.56
CA HIS A 3 12.42 33.01 -3.86
C HIS A 3 11.95 31.66 -4.41
N LEU A 4 11.48 30.74 -3.55
CA LEU A 4 11.02 29.41 -3.96
C LEU A 4 9.59 29.47 -4.52
N ILE A 5 8.75 30.33 -3.94
CA ILE A 5 7.35 30.52 -4.34
C ILE A 5 7.27 31.22 -5.71
N SER A 6 8.13 32.21 -5.96
CA SER A 6 8.18 32.92 -7.24
C SER A 6 8.58 32.01 -8.42
N ARG A 7 9.52 31.07 -8.21
CA ARG A 7 9.97 30.15 -9.27
C ARG A 7 8.90 29.13 -9.67
N ILE A 8 8.08 28.68 -8.72
CA ILE A 8 6.95 27.77 -8.98
C ILE A 8 5.85 28.49 -9.77
N SER A 9 5.58 29.77 -9.45
CA SER A 9 4.56 30.58 -10.15
C SER A 9 4.93 30.89 -11.61
N VAL A 10 6.21 31.20 -11.88
CA VAL A 10 6.69 31.46 -13.26
C VAL A 10 6.70 30.19 -14.12
N ALA A 11 6.99 29.03 -13.53
CA ALA A 11 6.94 27.74 -14.22
C ALA A 11 5.50 27.37 -14.63
N LEU A 12 4.51 27.65 -13.77
CA LEU A 12 3.10 27.41 -14.05
C LEU A 12 2.55 28.37 -15.12
N ALA A 13 2.95 29.64 -15.10
CA ALA A 13 2.51 30.65 -16.06
C ALA A 13 3.12 30.50 -17.48
N LYS A 14 4.29 29.85 -17.61
CA LYS A 14 4.85 29.52 -18.94
C LYS A 14 4.15 28.34 -19.61
N ASN A 15 3.64 27.38 -18.85
CA ASN A 15 2.97 26.19 -19.39
C ASN A 15 1.56 26.53 -19.95
N LEU A 16 0.92 27.56 -19.44
CA LEU A 16 -0.44 27.96 -19.83
C LEU A 16 -0.49 28.87 -21.07
N ARG A 17 0.62 29.49 -21.49
CA ARG A 17 0.68 30.36 -22.67
C ARG A 17 0.95 29.62 -23.99
N GLY A 18 1.22 28.33 -23.96
CA GLY A 18 1.45 27.50 -25.15
C GLY A 18 0.18 27.02 -25.86
N ILE A 19 -1.02 27.42 -25.41
CA ILE A 19 -2.29 26.76 -25.77
C ILE A 19 -3.17 27.61 -26.73
N HIS A 20 -2.74 28.82 -27.14
CA HIS A 20 -3.61 29.76 -27.87
C HIS A 20 -3.35 29.99 -29.38
N HIS A 21 -2.53 29.18 -30.05
CA HIS A 21 -2.41 29.23 -31.52
C HIS A 21 -2.71 27.87 -32.14
N LEU A 22 -4.01 27.57 -32.31
CA LEU A 22 -4.49 26.52 -33.19
C LEU A 22 -5.04 27.19 -34.45
N ASP A 23 -4.20 27.31 -35.48
CA ASP A 23 -4.62 27.59 -36.85
C ASP A 23 -5.49 26.41 -37.34
N LEU A 24 -6.76 26.68 -37.60
CA LEU A 24 -7.76 25.74 -38.08
C LEU A 24 -7.73 25.64 -39.61
N THR A 25 -6.71 25.01 -40.20
CA THR A 25 -6.82 24.40 -41.55
C THR A 25 -5.80 23.27 -41.73
N PRO A 26 -6.21 22.00 -41.95
CA PRO A 26 -5.29 20.94 -42.36
C PRO A 26 -4.99 21.02 -43.87
N PRO A 27 -3.73 20.90 -44.32
CA PRO A 27 -3.45 20.69 -45.74
C PRO A 27 -3.86 19.27 -46.16
N ALA A 28 -4.54 19.15 -47.31
CA ALA A 28 -4.95 17.86 -47.87
C ALA A 28 -3.71 16.99 -48.18
N THR A 29 -3.60 15.85 -47.52
CA THR A 29 -2.57 14.83 -47.80
C THR A 29 -3.04 13.88 -48.91
N PRO A 30 -2.18 13.51 -49.87
CA PRO A 30 -2.54 12.49 -50.87
C PRO A 30 -2.67 11.10 -50.21
N PRO A 31 -3.51 10.20 -50.74
CA PRO A 31 -3.74 8.88 -50.16
C PRO A 31 -2.47 8.00 -50.26
N PRO A 32 -2.15 7.20 -49.23
CA PRO A 32 -0.99 6.31 -49.25
C PRO A 32 -1.20 5.11 -50.19
N PRO A 33 -0.15 4.65 -50.92
CA PRO A 33 -0.24 3.44 -51.72
C PRO A 33 -0.39 2.20 -50.83
N ALA A 34 -1.19 1.23 -51.30
CA ALA A 34 -1.56 0.02 -50.56
C ALA A 34 -0.33 -0.74 -50.03
N GLN A 35 -0.18 -0.77 -48.69
CA GLN A 35 0.87 -1.54 -48.02
C GLN A 35 0.34 -2.95 -47.72
N THR A 36 0.81 -3.94 -48.47
CA THR A 36 0.61 -5.36 -48.15
C THR A 36 1.39 -5.69 -46.86
N VAL A 37 0.69 -5.76 -45.73
CA VAL A 37 1.28 -6.10 -44.43
C VAL A 37 1.53 -7.60 -44.36
N THR A 38 2.76 -8.02 -44.63
CA THR A 38 3.22 -9.38 -44.32
C THR A 38 3.54 -9.47 -42.82
N MET A 39 2.61 -10.04 -42.05
CA MET A 39 2.77 -10.28 -40.60
C MET A 39 3.91 -11.28 -40.34
N ARG A 40 4.93 -10.89 -39.57
CA ARG A 40 5.96 -11.82 -39.05
C ARG A 40 5.73 -12.08 -37.57
N PRO A 41 5.26 -13.28 -37.16
CA PRO A 41 5.04 -13.58 -35.76
C PRO A 41 6.34 -14.11 -35.14
N THR A 42 7.11 -13.24 -34.48
CA THR A 42 8.16 -13.69 -33.55
C THR A 42 7.98 -13.06 -32.17
N GLN A 43 7.30 -13.84 -31.31
CA GLN A 43 7.64 -14.13 -29.91
C GLN A 43 7.85 -12.97 -28.92
N ILE A 44 6.81 -12.64 -28.14
CA ILE A 44 6.89 -12.57 -26.65
C ILE A 44 5.57 -13.08 -26.06
N LEU A 45 5.55 -14.34 -25.64
CA LEU A 45 4.49 -14.94 -24.84
C LEU A 45 4.66 -14.52 -23.37
N ARG A 46 4.05 -13.40 -22.96
CA ARG A 46 3.83 -13.08 -21.54
C ARG A 46 2.34 -13.26 -21.24
N GLY A 47 2.06 -14.23 -20.38
CA GLY A 47 0.72 -14.75 -20.06
C GLY A 47 -0.22 -13.78 -19.36
N GLY A 48 -0.69 -12.77 -20.08
CA GLY A 48 -1.98 -12.13 -19.83
C GLY A 48 -2.82 -12.35 -21.07
N GLY A 49 -3.65 -13.41 -21.08
CA GLY A 49 -4.61 -13.64 -22.16
C GLY A 49 -5.43 -12.38 -22.44
N GLY A 50 -5.84 -12.20 -23.70
CA GLY A 50 -6.48 -10.97 -24.16
C GLY A 50 -7.58 -10.47 -23.21
N LYS A 51 -7.52 -9.18 -22.84
CA LYS A 51 -8.50 -8.57 -21.94
C LYS A 51 -9.85 -8.50 -22.66
N ILE A 52 -10.86 -9.17 -22.13
CA ILE A 52 -12.24 -9.07 -22.62
C ILE A 52 -12.72 -7.62 -22.39
N PRO A 53 -13.39 -6.95 -23.35
CA PRO A 53 -13.95 -5.62 -23.14
C PRO A 53 -14.90 -5.61 -21.94
N TYR A 54 -14.80 -4.59 -21.09
CA TYR A 54 -15.62 -4.45 -19.89
C TYR A 54 -16.04 -2.99 -19.70
N PRO A 55 -17.21 -2.75 -19.08
CA PRO A 55 -17.69 -1.40 -18.81
C PRO A 55 -16.76 -0.69 -17.80
N LYS A 56 -16.22 0.46 -18.20
CA LYS A 56 -15.25 1.23 -17.38
C LYS A 56 -15.91 2.11 -16.31
N HIS A 57 -17.19 2.41 -16.47
CA HIS A 57 -17.96 3.28 -15.59
C HIS A 57 -18.56 2.55 -14.39
N VAL A 58 -18.44 1.22 -14.34
CA VAL A 58 -18.94 0.43 -13.21
C VAL A 58 -17.89 0.41 -12.11
N TRP A 59 -18.29 0.87 -10.94
CA TRP A 59 -17.47 0.84 -9.74
C TRP A 59 -18.00 -0.20 -8.75
N SER A 60 -17.07 -0.92 -8.12
CA SER A 60 -17.35 -1.85 -7.03
C SER A 60 -16.30 -1.65 -5.93
N PRO A 61 -16.68 -1.75 -4.64
CA PRO A 61 -15.76 -1.54 -3.52
C PRO A 61 -14.60 -2.55 -3.49
N ALA A 62 -14.80 -3.77 -4.02
CA ALA A 62 -13.77 -4.81 -4.10
C ALA A 62 -12.85 -4.68 -5.33
N GLY A 63 -13.14 -3.71 -6.22
CA GLY A 63 -12.53 -3.60 -7.55
C GLY A 63 -13.41 -4.17 -8.66
N GLY A 64 -12.94 -4.05 -9.91
CA GLY A 64 -13.61 -4.54 -11.12
C GLY A 64 -12.69 -5.41 -11.98
N TRP A 65 -13.02 -5.53 -13.26
CA TRP A 65 -12.27 -6.34 -14.22
C TRP A 65 -10.81 -5.89 -14.37
N TYR A 66 -9.89 -6.84 -14.14
CA TYR A 66 -8.44 -6.67 -14.27
C TYR A 66 -7.89 -5.45 -13.51
N SER A 67 -8.34 -5.27 -12.26
CA SER A 67 -7.94 -4.15 -11.42
C SER A 67 -6.44 -4.17 -11.12
N GLN A 68 -5.70 -3.23 -11.70
CA GLN A 68 -4.28 -3.04 -11.46
C GLN A 68 -4.02 -1.54 -11.23
N PRO A 69 -4.36 -1.01 -10.05
CA PRO A 69 -4.15 0.40 -9.75
C PRO A 69 -2.65 0.71 -9.70
N ALA A 70 -2.26 1.86 -10.24
CA ALA A 70 -0.85 2.28 -10.30
C ALA A 70 -0.19 2.31 -8.91
N ASN A 71 -0.98 2.61 -7.86
CA ASN A 71 -0.49 2.82 -6.49
C ASN A 71 -0.75 1.63 -5.56
N TRP A 72 -0.90 0.40 -6.09
CA TRP A 72 -1.22 -0.78 -5.27
C TRP A 72 -0.26 -0.98 -4.08
N LYS A 73 1.04 -0.71 -4.27
CA LYS A 73 2.07 -0.86 -3.22
C LYS A 73 1.82 0.06 -2.03
N GLN A 74 1.57 1.34 -2.32
CA GLN A 74 1.33 2.35 -1.29
C GLN A 74 0.02 2.09 -0.56
N ASN A 75 -1.04 1.73 -1.29
CA ASN A 75 -2.34 1.42 -0.69
C ASN A 75 -2.24 0.21 0.26
N THR A 76 -1.55 -0.85 -0.14
CA THR A 76 -1.31 -2.01 0.73
C THR A 76 -0.45 -1.65 1.94
N ALA A 77 0.59 -0.84 1.76
CA ALA A 77 1.44 -0.40 2.87
C ALA A 77 0.64 0.39 3.93
N ILE A 78 -0.24 1.30 3.49
CA ILE A 78 -1.12 2.06 4.38
C ILE A 78 -2.07 1.12 5.13
N MET A 79 -2.78 0.25 4.40
CA MET A 79 -3.72 -0.69 5.03
C MET A 79 -3.03 -1.63 6.02
N PHE A 80 -1.84 -2.11 5.68
CA PHE A 80 -1.04 -2.94 6.57
C PHE A 80 -0.61 -2.18 7.83
N GLY A 81 -0.18 -0.92 7.68
CA GLY A 81 0.13 -0.06 8.82
C GLY A 81 -1.06 0.16 9.75
N VAL A 82 -2.26 0.38 9.20
CA VAL A 82 -3.49 0.51 9.99
C VAL A 82 -3.81 -0.78 10.75
N ILE A 83 -3.74 -1.94 10.09
CA ILE A 83 -4.00 -3.24 10.72
C ILE A 83 -3.03 -3.49 11.88
N ILE A 84 -1.72 -3.28 11.66
CA ILE A 84 -0.72 -3.43 12.72
C ILE A 84 -0.98 -2.44 13.86
N GLY A 85 -1.28 -1.18 13.55
CA GLY A 85 -1.57 -0.16 14.57
C GLY A 85 -2.73 -0.55 15.47
N ILE A 86 -3.84 -1.02 14.90
CA ILE A 86 -5.01 -1.48 15.65
C ILE A 86 -4.66 -2.74 16.46
N ALA A 87 -4.01 -3.73 15.84
CA ALA A 87 -3.64 -4.98 16.51
C ALA A 87 -2.71 -4.73 17.70
N ALA A 88 -1.72 -3.84 17.56
CA ALA A 88 -0.83 -3.46 18.66
C ALA A 88 -1.61 -2.74 19.79
N MET A 89 -2.50 -1.81 19.46
CA MET A 89 -3.29 -1.11 20.48
C MET A 89 -4.17 -2.06 21.27
N VAL A 90 -4.96 -2.89 20.57
CA VAL A 90 -5.84 -3.88 21.21
C VAL A 90 -5.04 -4.93 21.97
N GLY A 91 -3.90 -5.36 21.43
CA GLY A 91 -3.00 -6.31 22.08
C GLY A 91 -2.42 -5.78 23.39
N ASN A 92 -1.96 -4.53 23.43
CA ASN A 92 -1.47 -3.90 24.68
C ASN A 92 -2.60 -3.75 25.71
N LEU A 93 -3.77 -3.26 25.29
CA LEU A 93 -4.94 -3.17 26.18
C LEU A 93 -5.37 -4.54 26.73
N SER A 94 -5.30 -5.58 25.91
CA SER A 94 -5.59 -6.94 26.35
C SER A 94 -4.56 -7.44 27.36
N ALA A 95 -3.29 -7.13 27.16
CA ALA A 95 -2.20 -7.53 28.05
C ALA A 95 -2.27 -6.84 29.42
N GLU A 96 -2.71 -5.59 29.47
CA GLU A 96 -2.92 -4.83 30.70
C GLU A 96 -4.15 -5.31 31.49
N LYS A 97 -5.21 -5.71 30.78
CA LYS A 97 -6.45 -6.21 31.41
C LYS A 97 -6.37 -7.67 31.85
N GLU A 98 -5.34 -8.40 31.43
CA GLU A 98 -5.15 -9.78 31.83
C GLU A 98 -4.76 -9.86 33.31
N HIS A 99 -5.69 -10.31 34.14
CA HIS A 99 -5.46 -10.56 35.56
C HIS A 99 -5.65 -12.04 35.90
N ARG A 100 -4.66 -12.63 36.56
CA ARG A 100 -4.63 -14.00 37.05
C ARG A 100 -4.52 -14.02 38.56
N TRP A 101 -5.37 -14.82 39.20
CA TRP A 101 -5.39 -14.99 40.66
C TRP A 101 -4.28 -15.89 41.18
N THR A 102 -3.80 -16.81 40.34
CA THR A 102 -2.69 -17.70 40.66
C THR A 102 -1.61 -17.51 39.63
N MET A 103 -0.41 -17.22 40.13
CA MET A 103 0.74 -16.98 39.28
C MET A 103 1.32 -18.32 38.80
N PRO A 104 1.62 -18.47 37.50
CA PRO A 104 2.17 -19.70 36.94
C PRO A 104 3.56 -20.00 37.49
N ARG A 105 3.87 -21.29 37.59
CA ARG A 105 5.18 -21.78 38.05
C ARG A 105 6.28 -21.49 37.01
N PRO A 106 7.54 -21.29 37.43
CA PRO A 106 8.61 -20.91 36.52
C PRO A 106 8.94 -22.00 35.49
N ASP A 107 8.81 -23.27 35.88
CA ASP A 107 9.16 -24.47 35.11
C ASP A 107 8.26 -24.74 33.89
N ARG A 108 7.17 -23.99 33.71
CA ARG A 108 6.16 -24.24 32.68
C ARG A 108 6.14 -23.14 31.62
N PHE A 109 6.18 -23.54 30.35
CA PHE A 109 6.01 -22.61 29.22
C PHE A 109 4.52 -22.29 28.99
N PHE A 110 4.23 -21.01 28.74
CA PHE A 110 2.95 -20.54 28.22
C PHE A 110 3.15 -19.24 27.43
N PRO A 111 2.43 -19.05 26.31
CA PRO A 111 2.73 -17.98 25.35
C PRO A 111 2.44 -16.57 25.89
N SER A 112 1.46 -16.42 26.79
CA SER A 112 1.11 -15.11 27.35
C SER A 112 2.19 -14.55 28.29
N ARG A 113 3.16 -15.38 28.74
CA ARG A 113 4.28 -14.97 29.63
C ARG A 113 5.00 -13.71 29.14
N TYR A 114 5.20 -13.61 27.83
CA TYR A 114 5.93 -12.51 27.22
C TYR A 114 5.09 -11.26 26.99
N VAL A 115 3.78 -11.37 27.06
CA VAL A 115 2.84 -10.34 26.61
C VAL A 115 2.11 -9.71 27.79
N SER A 116 1.55 -10.53 28.69
CA SER A 116 0.75 -10.07 29.83
C SER A 116 1.58 -9.27 30.83
N THR A 117 1.12 -8.07 31.19
CA THR A 117 1.83 -7.14 32.08
C THR A 117 2.04 -7.73 33.47
N GLN A 118 0.97 -8.29 34.06
CA GLN A 118 1.00 -8.87 35.40
C GLN A 118 2.11 -9.93 35.56
N ILE A 119 2.30 -10.79 34.56
CA ILE A 119 3.28 -11.88 34.62
C ILE A 119 4.70 -11.35 34.49
N ARG A 120 4.92 -10.39 33.59
CA ARG A 120 6.23 -9.77 33.38
C ARG A 120 6.71 -9.04 34.62
N GLU A 121 5.82 -8.34 35.29
CA GLU A 121 6.11 -7.62 36.54
C GLU A 121 6.42 -8.59 37.67
N TYR A 122 5.59 -9.61 37.86
CA TYR A 122 5.84 -10.64 38.86
C TYR A 122 7.18 -11.37 38.64
N GLU A 123 7.47 -11.81 37.41
CA GLU A 123 8.72 -12.52 37.11
C GLU A 123 9.95 -11.63 37.31
N LYS A 124 9.83 -10.33 36.99
CA LYS A 124 10.87 -9.33 37.28
C LYS A 124 11.12 -9.23 38.79
N GLU A 125 10.06 -9.12 39.60
CA GLU A 125 10.19 -9.06 41.06
C GLU A 125 10.81 -10.33 41.67
N GLN A 126 10.43 -11.51 41.17
CA GLN A 126 11.00 -12.78 41.68
C GLN A 126 12.50 -12.88 41.39
N ARG A 127 12.91 -12.42 40.21
CA ARG A 127 14.31 -12.36 39.80
C ARG A 127 15.11 -11.35 40.63
N GLU A 128 14.53 -10.20 40.96
CA GLU A 128 15.13 -9.20 41.86
C GLU A 128 15.29 -9.72 43.30
N LYS A 129 14.33 -10.54 43.78
CA LYS A 129 14.39 -11.20 45.09
C LYS A 129 15.40 -12.37 45.14
N GLY A 130 16.00 -12.74 44.01
CA GLY A 130 16.94 -13.87 43.92
C GLY A 130 16.28 -15.23 44.13
N THR A 131 14.98 -15.35 43.86
CA THR A 131 14.22 -16.58 44.07
C THR A 131 14.70 -17.66 43.11
N PRO A 132 15.14 -18.84 43.58
CA PRO A 132 15.60 -19.91 42.71
C PRO A 132 14.52 -20.33 41.71
N GLY A 133 14.85 -20.29 40.42
CA GLY A 133 13.94 -20.67 39.33
C GLY A 133 13.35 -19.52 38.52
N TYR A 134 13.61 -18.26 38.86
CA TYR A 134 13.22 -17.07 38.08
C TYR A 134 14.41 -16.25 37.57
#